data_AF-A0A7L3AEZ1-F1
#
_entry.id   AF-A0A7L3AEZ1-F1
#
_cell.length_a   1.000
_cell.length_b   1.000
_cell.length_c   1.000
_cell.angle_alpha   90.00
_cell.angle_beta   90.00
_cell.angle_gamma   90.00
#
_symmetry.space_group_name_H-M   'P 1'
#
loop_
_entity.id
_entity.type
_entity.pdbx_description
1 polymer ?
#
loop_
_entity_poly.entity_id
_entity_poly.type
_entity_poly.pdbx_seq_one_letter_code
_entity_poly.pdbx_strand_id
1 'polypeptide(L)'
;EWDRWLLMGLIGTAVGMLGFLIHQIIDSLTKLKWELVENYLQVSKKIICLSNGQDGNIPMTWLCVLGAGLAMVVLSSGSVLFFCPAGSPSGLPEIIGYLNGTSIQHLFNIKTFLGTFISCVLAVASGLFCGPEGPMIHLGALLGCGLSQLQSDTLGIHLPIFTRFRNSADKRSFITAGAGAGIASVFRAPIGGLLFTLEEMSSFWDIRLAWQIFFCCLMATFTTDLLSSSLHGFVYRGHFGFFEAERRILFWVKNLLDMNVLAFIPTILLGVLGGLLGALFVSLNIKINTLRMQFFNSIPKLFLRKTS
;
A
#
# COMPACT_ATOMS: atom_id res chain seq x y z
N GLU A 1 16.31 -26.51 -6.00
CA GLU A 1 15.17 -25.83 -6.64
C GLU A 1 13.97 -25.72 -5.70
N TRP A 2 13.65 -26.76 -4.92
CA TRP A 2 12.66 -26.69 -3.83
C TRP A 2 12.87 -25.53 -2.85
N ASP A 3 14.13 -25.19 -2.56
CA ASP A 3 14.56 -24.04 -1.77
C ASP A 3 13.99 -22.71 -2.28
N ARG A 4 13.94 -22.52 -3.61
CA ARG A 4 13.40 -21.29 -4.23
C ARG A 4 11.89 -21.21 -4.11
N TRP A 5 11.18 -22.31 -4.33
CA TRP A 5 9.72 -22.37 -4.15
C TRP A 5 9.31 -22.14 -2.70
N LEU A 6 10.05 -22.73 -1.75
CA LEU A 6 9.83 -22.51 -0.33
C LEU A 6 10.04 -21.04 0.04
N LEU A 7 11.10 -20.40 -0.44
CA LEU A 7 11.35 -18.98 -0.19
C LEU A 7 10.27 -18.08 -0.82
N MET A 8 9.80 -18.38 -2.03
CA MET A 8 8.66 -17.67 -2.65
C MET A 8 7.38 -17.82 -1.82
N GLY A 9 7.12 -19.01 -1.27
CA GLY A 9 6.00 -19.25 -0.37
C GLY A 9 6.12 -18.43 0.92
N LEU A 10 7.31 -18.37 1.52
CA LEU A 10 7.58 -17.57 2.72
C LEU A 10 7.44 -16.06 2.47
N ILE A 11 7.90 -15.57 1.31
CA ILE A 11 7.70 -14.17 0.91
C ILE A 11 6.20 -13.90 0.78
N GLY A 12 5.48 -14.74 0.05
CA GLY A 12 4.03 -14.61 -0.12
C GLY A 12 3.29 -14.57 1.22
N THR A 13 3.56 -15.49 2.15
CA THR A 13 2.90 -15.50 3.47
C THR A 13 3.25 -14.25 4.30
N ALA A 14 4.51 -13.82 4.31
CA ALA A 14 4.92 -12.61 5.02
C ALA A 14 4.24 -11.34 4.45
N VAL A 15 4.17 -11.24 3.12
CA VAL A 15 3.50 -10.13 2.43
C VAL A 15 1.99 -10.15 2.70
N GLY A 16 1.36 -11.33 2.66
CA GLY A 16 -0.07 -11.47 2.96
C GLY A 16 -0.42 -11.12 4.40
N MET A 17 0.45 -11.48 5.36
CA MET A 17 0.31 -11.07 6.77
C MET A 17 0.47 -9.56 6.92
N LEU A 18 1.42 -8.94 6.22
CA LEU A 18 1.62 -7.49 6.23
C LEU A 18 0.39 -6.77 5.66
N GLY A 19 -0.14 -7.22 4.52
CA GLY A 19 -1.34 -6.64 3.91
C GLY A 19 -2.56 -6.73 4.82
N PHE A 20 -2.72 -7.84 5.55
CA PHE A 20 -3.73 -7.97 6.59
C PHE A 20 -3.53 -6.96 7.73
N LEU A 21 -2.29 -6.83 8.24
CA LEU A 21 -1.97 -5.91 9.34
C LEU A 21 -2.24 -4.43 8.96
N ILE A 22 -1.83 -4.01 7.76
CA ILE A 22 -2.07 -2.64 7.28
C ILE A 22 -3.56 -2.31 7.28
N HIS A 23 -4.38 -3.14 6.64
CA HIS A 23 -5.83 -2.94 6.61
C HIS A 23 -6.43 -2.95 8.01
N GLN A 24 -5.99 -3.87 8.87
CA GLN A 24 -6.53 -3.97 10.22
C GLN A 24 -6.21 -2.74 11.08
N ILE A 25 -5.01 -2.15 10.94
CA ILE A 25 -4.65 -0.93 11.67
C ILE A 25 -5.37 0.28 11.08
N ILE A 26 -5.48 0.39 9.75
CA ILE A 26 -6.24 1.46 9.08
C ILE A 26 -7.70 1.44 9.54
N ASP A 27 -8.34 0.27 9.54
CA ASP A 27 -9.73 0.11 9.99
C ASP A 27 -9.88 0.53 11.46
N SER A 28 -8.96 0.10 12.33
CA SER A 28 -9.00 0.45 13.75
C SER A 28 -8.80 1.95 14.00
N LEU A 29 -7.84 2.59 13.34
CA LEU A 29 -7.61 4.04 13.45
C LEU A 29 -8.76 4.84 12.87
N THR A 30 -9.33 4.39 11.75
CA THR A 30 -10.49 5.03 11.13
C THR A 30 -11.72 4.92 12.00
N LYS A 31 -11.98 3.75 12.60
CA LYS A 31 -13.05 3.55 13.61
C LYS A 31 -12.84 4.46 14.82
N LEU A 32 -11.64 4.51 15.39
CA LEU A 32 -11.32 5.38 16.52
C LEU A 32 -11.58 6.87 16.18
N LYS A 33 -11.19 7.30 14.97
CA LYS A 33 -11.47 8.66 14.48
C LYS A 33 -12.97 8.91 14.42
N TRP A 34 -13.74 8.01 13.81
CA TRP A 34 -15.18 8.18 13.66
C TRP A 34 -15.95 8.06 14.99
N GLU A 35 -15.51 7.20 15.91
CA GLU A 35 -16.07 7.11 17.27
C GLU A 35 -15.86 8.42 18.04
N LEU A 36 -14.67 9.02 17.93
CA LEU A 36 -14.39 10.33 18.52
C LEU A 36 -15.32 11.40 17.94
N VAL A 37 -15.49 11.43 16.62
CA VAL A 37 -16.40 12.37 15.94
C VAL A 37 -17.86 12.15 16.34
N GLU A 38 -18.32 10.89 16.42
CA GLU A 38 -19.69 10.55 16.82
C GLU A 38 -19.95 10.97 18.27
N ASN A 39 -19.00 10.76 19.18
CA ASN A 39 -19.11 11.23 20.57
C ASN A 39 -19.31 12.74 20.65
N TYR A 40 -18.54 13.53 19.88
CA TYR A 40 -18.71 14.99 19.82
C TYR A 40 -20.02 15.42 19.13
N LEU A 41 -20.48 14.67 18.11
CA LEU A 41 -21.78 14.90 17.47
C LEU A 41 -22.95 14.61 18.42
N GLN A 42 -22.87 13.56 19.23
CA GLN A 42 -23.92 13.22 20.19
C GLN A 42 -23.98 14.23 21.34
N VAL A 43 -22.82 14.69 21.84
CA VAL A 43 -22.76 15.76 22.85
C VAL A 43 -23.36 17.06 22.31
N SER A 44 -23.01 17.45 21.08
CA SER A 44 -23.58 18.66 20.46
C SER A 44 -25.09 18.54 20.21
N LYS A 45 -25.58 17.40 19.69
CA LYS A 45 -27.02 17.13 19.53
C LYS A 45 -27.77 17.18 20.86
N LYS A 46 -27.21 16.61 21.94
CA LYS A 46 -27.83 16.62 23.28
C LYS A 46 -27.95 18.05 23.84
N ILE A 47 -26.95 18.89 23.60
CA ILE A 47 -26.98 20.31 23.98
C ILE A 47 -28.02 21.09 23.16
N ILE A 48 -28.12 20.84 21.85
CA ILE A 48 -29.15 21.46 20.98
C ILE A 48 -30.56 21.11 21.45
N CYS A 49 -30.83 19.83 21.75
CA CYS A 49 -32.15 19.39 22.22
C CYS A 49 -32.53 19.97 23.59
N LEU A 50 -31.55 20.27 24.46
CA LEU A 50 -31.78 20.90 25.75
C LEU A 50 -31.90 22.43 25.67
N SER A 51 -31.39 23.04 24.59
CA SER A 51 -31.26 24.49 24.44
C SER A 51 -32.07 25.04 23.25
N ASN A 52 -33.35 24.68 23.14
CA ASN A 52 -34.38 25.32 22.30
C ASN A 52 -33.87 25.93 20.97
N GLY A 53 -33.16 25.15 20.17
CA GLY A 53 -32.78 25.54 18.80
C GLY A 53 -31.69 26.62 18.69
N GLN A 54 -30.90 26.91 19.73
CA GLN A 54 -29.64 27.63 19.52
C GLN A 54 -28.60 26.68 18.92
N ASP A 55 -27.99 27.14 17.83
CA ASP A 55 -27.02 26.43 17.00
C ASP A 55 -26.01 25.67 17.87
N GLY A 56 -26.08 24.33 17.82
CA GLY A 56 -25.08 23.52 18.49
C GLY A 56 -23.70 23.85 17.98
N ASN A 57 -22.69 23.47 18.76
CA ASN A 57 -21.27 23.70 18.46
C ASN A 57 -20.77 22.85 17.25
N ILE A 58 -21.51 22.83 16.14
CA ILE A 58 -21.13 22.36 14.81
C ILE A 58 -19.72 22.83 14.42
N PRO A 59 -19.32 24.13 14.59
CA PRO A 59 -17.96 24.55 14.27
C PRO A 59 -16.89 23.83 15.10
N MET A 60 -17.17 23.50 16.36
CA MET A 60 -16.24 22.75 17.21
C MET A 60 -16.09 21.31 16.73
N THR A 61 -17.18 20.66 16.32
CA THR A 61 -17.12 19.31 15.74
C THR A 61 -16.30 19.29 14.46
N TRP A 62 -16.51 20.25 13.54
CA TRP A 62 -15.70 20.38 12.33
C TRP A 62 -14.22 20.61 12.64
N LEU A 63 -13.91 21.45 13.64
CA LEU A 63 -12.55 21.72 14.06
C LEU A 63 -11.88 20.46 14.66
N CYS A 64 -12.60 19.66 15.43
CA CYS A 64 -12.09 18.39 15.95
C CYS A 64 -11.84 17.35 14.84
N VAL A 65 -12.73 17.23 13.86
CA VAL A 65 -12.56 16.31 12.70
C VAL A 65 -11.32 16.71 11.90
N LEU A 66 -11.24 18.00 11.53
CA LEU A 66 -10.12 18.54 10.77
C LEU A 66 -8.81 18.46 11.56
N GLY A 67 -8.84 18.78 12.85
CA GLY A 67 -7.69 18.71 13.74
C GLY A 67 -7.15 17.29 13.90
N ALA A 68 -8.02 16.29 14.07
CA ALA A 68 -7.62 14.89 14.13
C ALA A 68 -7.00 14.40 12.82
N GLY A 69 -7.60 14.76 11.67
CA GLY A 69 -7.04 14.47 10.35
C GLY A 69 -5.68 15.12 10.12
N LEU A 70 -5.56 16.41 10.41
CA LEU A 70 -4.31 17.17 10.29
C LEU A 70 -3.21 16.61 11.20
N ALA A 71 -3.53 16.25 12.43
CA ALA A 71 -2.58 15.63 13.35
C ALA A 71 -2.02 14.32 12.78
N MET A 72 -2.88 13.44 12.24
CA MET A 72 -2.45 12.20 11.58
C MET A 72 -1.58 12.46 10.34
N VAL A 73 -1.92 13.46 9.52
CA VAL A 73 -1.12 13.85 8.34
C VAL A 73 0.25 14.37 8.74
N VAL A 74 0.33 15.22 9.77
CA VAL A 74 1.61 15.74 10.29
C VAL A 74 2.50 14.61 10.80
N LEU A 75 1.92 13.66 11.55
CA LEU A 75 2.64 12.48 12.02
C LEU A 75 3.10 11.58 10.86
N SER A 76 2.26 11.40 9.84
CA SER A 76 2.62 10.66 8.62
C SER A 76 3.80 11.33 7.90
N SER A 77 3.71 12.64 7.63
CA SER A 77 4.78 13.39 6.97
C SER A 77 6.07 13.43 7.78
N GLY A 78 5.98 13.55 9.11
CA GLY A 78 7.14 13.48 10.00
C GLY A 78 7.82 12.11 9.93
N SER A 79 7.03 11.03 9.90
CA SER A 79 7.57 9.67 9.77
C SER A 79 8.37 9.48 8.48
N VAL A 80 7.86 10.00 7.35
CA VAL A 80 8.61 9.96 6.07
C VAL A 80 9.91 10.75 6.20
N LEU A 81 9.88 11.93 6.82
CA LEU A 81 11.04 12.81 6.95
C LEU A 81 12.18 12.19 7.77
N PHE A 82 11.85 11.54 8.89
CA PHE A 82 12.84 10.96 9.80
C PHE A 82 13.32 9.58 9.37
N PHE A 83 12.42 8.73 8.86
CA PHE A 83 12.74 7.33 8.55
C PHE A 83 13.11 7.11 7.08
N CYS A 84 12.65 7.95 6.16
CA CYS A 84 12.84 7.79 4.71
C CYS A 84 13.44 9.04 4.04
N PRO A 85 14.65 9.51 4.40
CA PRO A 85 15.24 10.72 3.82
C PRO A 85 15.61 10.58 2.33
N ALA A 86 15.65 9.36 1.79
CA ALA A 86 16.12 9.06 0.44
C ALA A 86 15.02 8.76 -0.60
N GLY A 87 13.75 8.54 -0.20
CA GLY A 87 12.74 7.93 -1.08
C GLY A 87 11.36 8.58 -1.06
N SER A 88 10.63 8.42 -2.18
CA SER A 88 9.20 8.72 -2.26
C SER A 88 8.38 7.68 -1.48
N PRO A 89 7.35 8.07 -0.70
CA PRO A 89 6.55 7.13 0.08
C PRO A 89 5.78 6.09 -0.76
N SER A 90 5.64 6.27 -2.07
CA SER A 90 5.07 5.24 -2.96
C SER A 90 6.08 4.18 -3.39
N GLY A 91 7.36 4.53 -3.53
CA GLY A 91 8.48 3.64 -3.83
C GLY A 91 8.45 2.80 -5.13
N LEU A 92 7.37 2.87 -5.93
CA LEU A 92 7.21 2.09 -7.15
C LEU A 92 8.20 2.51 -8.25
N PRO A 93 8.32 3.81 -8.63
CA PRO A 93 9.30 4.24 -9.64
C PRO A 93 10.73 3.85 -9.28
N GLU A 94 11.09 3.92 -7.99
CA GLU A 94 12.41 3.53 -7.51
C GLU A 94 12.66 2.02 -7.63
N ILE A 95 11.64 1.17 -7.40
CA ILE A 95 11.78 -0.27 -7.61
C ILE A 95 11.90 -0.58 -9.10
N ILE A 96 11.09 0.04 -9.96
CA ILE A 96 11.20 -0.11 -11.42
C ILE A 96 12.61 0.29 -11.86
N GLY A 97 13.12 1.43 -11.38
CA GLY A 97 14.49 1.86 -11.62
C GLY A 97 15.52 0.81 -11.17
N TYR A 98 15.34 0.21 -10.00
CA TYR A 98 16.24 -0.82 -9.48
C TYR A 98 16.23 -2.11 -10.31
N LEU A 99 15.04 -2.57 -10.73
CA LEU A 99 14.87 -3.75 -11.56
C LEU A 99 15.46 -3.56 -12.98
N ASN A 100 15.37 -2.33 -13.50
CA ASN A 100 16.04 -1.91 -14.74
C ASN A 100 17.56 -1.73 -14.58
N GLY A 101 18.10 -1.89 -13.36
CA GLY A 101 19.53 -1.98 -13.10
C GLY A 101 20.17 -0.71 -12.54
N THR A 102 19.40 0.31 -12.20
CA THR A 102 19.93 1.47 -11.48
C THR A 102 20.12 1.17 -9.99
N SER A 103 21.27 1.52 -9.42
CA SER A 103 21.53 1.33 -7.99
C SER A 103 21.07 2.55 -7.20
N ILE A 104 19.91 2.45 -6.53
CA ILE A 104 19.41 3.49 -5.62
C ILE A 104 19.80 3.11 -4.19
N GLN A 105 20.59 3.97 -3.54
CA GLN A 105 21.02 3.76 -2.16
C GLN A 105 19.82 3.81 -1.20
N HIS A 106 19.88 3.01 -0.13
CA HIS A 106 18.88 2.97 0.95
C HIS A 106 17.45 2.57 0.57
N LEU A 107 17.22 2.12 -0.67
CA LEU A 107 15.90 1.69 -1.14
C LEU A 107 15.33 0.52 -0.31
N PHE A 108 16.17 -0.46 0.03
CA PHE A 108 15.75 -1.67 0.72
C PHE A 108 16.06 -1.69 2.24
N ASN A 109 16.16 -0.52 2.87
CA ASN A 109 16.52 -0.43 4.29
C ASN A 109 15.30 -0.68 5.21
N ILE A 110 15.53 -1.24 6.40
CA ILE A 110 14.49 -1.48 7.42
C ILE A 110 13.87 -0.16 7.90
N LYS A 111 14.66 0.91 7.96
CA LYS A 111 14.14 2.26 8.25
C LYS A 111 13.10 2.69 7.20
N THR A 112 13.38 2.43 5.93
CA THR A 112 12.47 2.72 4.82
C THR A 112 11.18 1.89 4.93
N PHE A 113 11.30 0.61 5.32
CA PHE A 113 10.16 -0.26 5.60
C PHE A 113 9.25 0.31 6.70
N LEU A 114 9.80 0.64 7.87
CA LEU A 114 9.04 1.17 8.99
C LEU A 114 8.43 2.54 8.68
N GLY A 115 9.19 3.43 8.05
CA GLY A 115 8.70 4.76 7.67
C GLY A 115 7.57 4.70 6.65
N THR A 116 7.68 3.83 5.64
CA THR A 116 6.63 3.63 4.64
C THR A 116 5.38 2.99 5.25
N PHE A 117 5.55 1.99 6.12
CA PHE A 117 4.43 1.34 6.80
C PHE A 117 3.64 2.34 7.68
N ILE A 118 4.33 3.07 8.57
CA ILE A 118 3.70 4.02 9.49
C ILE A 118 3.05 5.18 8.72
N SER A 119 3.76 5.75 7.75
CA SER A 119 3.23 6.87 6.97
C SER A 119 2.02 6.48 6.12
N CYS A 120 2.03 5.29 5.51
CA CYS A 120 0.89 4.76 4.75
C CYS A 120 -0.36 4.63 5.63
N VAL A 121 -0.23 3.93 6.76
CA VAL A 121 -1.33 3.70 7.71
C VAL A 121 -1.92 5.02 8.21
N LEU A 122 -1.08 5.97 8.61
CA LEU A 122 -1.53 7.27 9.12
C LEU A 122 -2.13 8.16 8.01
N ALA A 123 -1.57 8.14 6.79
CA ALA A 123 -2.08 8.92 5.67
C ALA A 123 -3.48 8.44 5.26
N VAL A 124 -3.67 7.12 5.13
CA VAL A 124 -4.97 6.55 4.75
C VAL A 124 -5.99 6.76 5.89
N ALA A 125 -5.61 6.51 7.15
CA ALA A 125 -6.49 6.72 8.30
C ALA A 125 -6.91 8.19 8.47
N SER A 126 -6.07 9.15 8.06
CA SER A 126 -6.41 10.57 8.10
C SER A 126 -7.60 10.93 7.18
N GLY A 127 -7.85 10.13 6.13
CA GLY A 127 -8.87 10.38 5.11
C GLY A 127 -8.38 11.21 3.92
N LEU A 128 -7.06 11.26 3.70
CA LEU A 128 -6.49 11.80 2.47
C LEU A 128 -6.94 10.95 1.27
N PHE A 129 -7.02 11.54 0.07
CA PHE A 129 -7.33 10.83 -1.18
C PHE A 129 -6.15 9.96 -1.63
N CYS A 130 -5.77 8.99 -0.81
CA CYS A 130 -4.74 8.00 -1.07
C CYS A 130 -5.20 6.64 -0.56
N GLY A 131 -4.59 5.58 -1.08
CA GLY A 131 -4.81 4.23 -0.62
C GLY A 131 -3.50 3.48 -0.37
N PRO A 132 -3.59 2.31 0.29
CA PRO A 132 -2.42 1.52 0.66
C PRO A 132 -1.83 0.74 -0.52
N GLU A 133 -2.47 0.74 -1.69
CA GLU A 133 -2.13 -0.09 -2.84
C GLU A 133 -0.68 0.15 -3.29
N GLY A 134 -0.32 1.42 -3.53
CA GLY A 134 1.03 1.79 -4.00
C GLY A 134 2.13 1.43 -3.00
N PRO A 135 2.07 1.91 -1.74
CA PRO A 135 3.05 1.57 -0.71
C PRO A 135 3.17 0.06 -0.45
N MET A 136 2.10 -0.72 -0.63
CA MET A 136 2.15 -2.17 -0.44
C MET A 136 3.05 -2.87 -1.46
N ILE A 137 3.13 -2.36 -2.70
CA ILE A 137 4.09 -2.85 -3.71
C ILE A 137 5.51 -2.68 -3.17
N HIS A 138 5.80 -1.51 -2.61
CA HIS A 138 7.12 -1.19 -2.09
C HIS A 138 7.49 -2.03 -0.86
N LEU A 139 6.56 -2.17 0.07
CA LEU A 139 6.73 -3.02 1.25
C LEU A 139 6.88 -4.50 0.89
N GLY A 140 6.15 -4.97 -0.13
CA GLY A 140 6.29 -6.32 -0.66
C GLY A 140 7.66 -6.57 -1.27
N ALA A 141 8.16 -5.64 -2.08
CA ALA A 141 9.52 -5.67 -2.62
C ALA A 141 10.60 -5.66 -1.53
N LEU A 142 10.41 -4.86 -0.47
CA LEU A 142 11.27 -4.84 0.72
C LEU A 142 11.31 -6.19 1.43
N LEU A 143 10.16 -6.84 1.62
CA LEU A 143 10.10 -8.19 2.20
C LEU A 143 10.77 -9.23 1.29
N GLY A 144 10.56 -9.16 -0.02
CA GLY A 144 11.26 -10.02 -0.99
C GLY A 144 12.78 -9.86 -0.94
N CYS A 145 13.26 -8.62 -0.82
CA CYS A 145 14.68 -8.34 -0.63
C CYS A 145 15.20 -8.85 0.73
N GLY A 146 14.50 -8.54 1.83
CA GLY A 146 14.93 -8.89 3.18
C GLY A 146 14.96 -10.40 3.42
N LEU A 147 13.89 -11.10 3.04
CA LEU A 147 13.76 -12.55 3.22
C LEU A 147 14.66 -13.36 2.30
N SER A 148 15.01 -12.86 1.11
CA SER A 148 15.95 -13.57 0.24
C SER A 148 17.40 -13.49 0.72
N GLN A 149 17.79 -12.38 1.35
CA GLN A 149 19.17 -12.18 1.82
C GLN A 149 19.39 -12.69 3.25
N LEU A 150 18.37 -12.56 4.12
CA LEU A 150 18.41 -12.83 5.57
C LEU A 150 19.67 -12.27 6.26
N GLN A 151 20.10 -11.12 5.76
CA GLN A 151 21.17 -10.30 6.33
C GLN A 151 20.59 -8.93 6.59
N SER A 152 20.77 -8.46 7.82
CA SER A 152 20.42 -7.10 8.19
C SER A 152 21.57 -6.49 8.95
N ASP A 153 22.30 -5.60 8.28
CA ASP A 153 23.35 -4.79 8.90
C ASP A 153 22.77 -3.86 9.99
N THR A 154 21.48 -3.49 9.86
CA THR A 154 20.79 -2.63 10.82
C THR A 154 20.39 -3.36 12.10
N LEU A 155 20.07 -4.66 12.01
CA LEU A 155 19.70 -5.48 13.17
C LEU A 155 20.86 -6.35 13.68
N GLY A 156 22.01 -6.36 12.99
CA GLY A 156 23.14 -7.23 13.30
C GLY A 156 22.86 -8.72 13.08
N ILE A 157 21.83 -9.06 12.29
CA ILE A 157 21.40 -10.44 12.06
C ILE A 157 22.06 -10.94 10.78
N HIS A 158 22.91 -11.95 10.91
CA HIS A 158 23.51 -12.67 9.79
C HIS A 158 23.21 -14.16 9.91
N LEU A 159 22.12 -14.60 9.29
CA LEU A 159 21.76 -16.01 9.26
C LEU A 159 22.48 -16.70 8.07
N PRO A 160 23.13 -17.86 8.26
CA PRO A 160 23.76 -18.61 7.18
C PRO A 160 22.75 -19.44 6.37
N ILE A 161 21.51 -18.97 6.27
CA ILE A 161 20.40 -19.64 5.57
C ILE A 161 20.20 -18.91 4.24
N PHE A 162 19.92 -19.65 3.16
CA PHE A 162 19.69 -19.12 1.80
C PHE A 162 20.87 -18.34 1.18
N THR A 163 22.11 -18.63 1.59
CA THR A 163 23.33 -17.97 1.04
C THR A 163 23.45 -18.05 -0.48
N ARG A 164 22.91 -19.12 -1.10
CA ARG A 164 22.82 -19.32 -2.55
C ARG A 164 22.10 -18.16 -3.27
N PHE A 165 21.07 -17.58 -2.66
CA PHE A 165 20.22 -16.55 -3.26
C PHE A 165 20.76 -15.12 -3.09
N ARG A 166 22.01 -14.97 -2.60
CA ARG A 166 22.69 -13.68 -2.48
C ARG A 166 23.26 -13.13 -3.80
N ASN A 167 22.83 -13.69 -4.92
CA ASN A 167 23.13 -13.17 -6.26
C ASN A 167 22.14 -12.07 -6.65
N SER A 168 22.62 -11.06 -7.38
CA SER A 168 21.82 -9.96 -7.92
C SER A 168 20.64 -10.44 -8.79
N ALA A 169 20.82 -11.51 -9.58
CA ALA A 169 19.76 -12.03 -10.44
C ALA A 169 18.58 -12.61 -9.65
N ASP A 170 18.88 -13.44 -8.65
CA ASP A 170 17.88 -14.04 -7.77
C ASP A 170 17.24 -12.98 -6.87
N LYS A 171 18.04 -12.05 -6.35
CA LYS A 171 17.54 -10.91 -5.57
C LYS A 171 16.50 -10.11 -6.35
N ARG A 172 16.74 -9.79 -7.62
CA ARG A 172 15.74 -9.13 -8.49
C ARG A 172 14.48 -9.98 -8.66
N SER A 173 14.62 -11.28 -8.87
CA SER A 173 13.49 -12.20 -8.99
C SER A 173 12.59 -12.20 -7.74
N PHE A 174 13.17 -12.22 -6.55
CA PHE A 174 12.43 -12.21 -5.28
C PHE A 174 11.81 -10.83 -4.98
N ILE A 175 12.48 -9.74 -5.36
CA ILE A 175 11.93 -8.38 -5.27
C ILE A 175 10.69 -8.24 -6.16
N THR A 176 10.78 -8.69 -7.42
CA THR A 176 9.65 -8.69 -8.36
C THR A 176 8.49 -9.54 -7.83
N ALA A 177 8.79 -10.73 -7.31
CA ALA A 177 7.78 -11.60 -6.71
C ALA A 177 7.10 -10.97 -5.48
N GLY A 178 7.87 -10.32 -4.61
CA GLY A 178 7.35 -9.60 -3.45
C GLY A 178 6.47 -8.40 -3.83
N ALA A 179 6.87 -7.64 -4.85
CA ALA A 179 6.09 -6.52 -5.39
C ALA A 179 4.72 -6.99 -5.94
N GLY A 180 4.71 -8.05 -6.75
CA GLY A 180 3.48 -8.65 -7.27
C GLY A 180 2.59 -9.21 -6.16
N ALA A 181 3.19 -9.87 -5.17
CA ALA A 181 2.47 -10.37 -4.00
C ALA A 181 1.83 -9.25 -3.18
N GLY A 182 2.44 -8.06 -3.13
CA GLY A 182 1.87 -6.89 -2.48
C GLY A 182 0.55 -6.44 -3.11
N ILE A 183 0.52 -6.35 -4.44
CA ILE A 183 -0.70 -6.03 -5.21
C ILE A 183 -1.73 -7.14 -5.05
N ALA A 184 -1.30 -8.38 -5.19
CA ALA A 184 -2.17 -9.54 -5.05
C ALA A 184 -2.87 -9.52 -3.68
N SER A 185 -2.13 -9.26 -2.60
CA SER A 185 -2.67 -9.17 -1.23
C SER A 185 -3.75 -8.07 -1.08
N VAL A 186 -3.59 -6.92 -1.73
CA VAL A 186 -4.54 -5.79 -1.60
C VAL A 186 -5.80 -6.02 -2.43
N PHE A 187 -5.64 -6.43 -3.69
CA PHE A 187 -6.77 -6.61 -4.61
C PHE A 187 -7.39 -8.01 -4.54
N ARG A 188 -6.80 -8.93 -3.76
CA ARG A 188 -7.18 -10.35 -3.67
C ARG A 188 -7.19 -11.05 -5.04
N ALA A 189 -6.31 -10.62 -5.92
CA ALA A 189 -6.24 -11.07 -7.31
C ALA A 189 -4.82 -11.56 -7.63
N PRO A 190 -4.52 -12.87 -7.47
CA PRO A 190 -3.17 -13.38 -7.64
C PRO A 190 -2.69 -13.30 -9.10
N ILE A 191 -3.60 -13.49 -10.06
CA ILE A 191 -3.30 -13.33 -11.49
C ILE A 191 -3.06 -11.85 -11.82
N GLY A 192 -3.81 -10.92 -11.22
CA GLY A 192 -3.59 -9.49 -11.40
C GLY A 192 -2.21 -9.04 -10.92
N GLY A 193 -1.76 -9.56 -9.77
CA GLY A 193 -0.40 -9.33 -9.27
C GLY A 193 0.70 -9.86 -10.21
N LEU A 194 0.49 -11.04 -10.78
CA LEU A 194 1.40 -11.61 -11.79
C LEU A 194 1.47 -10.73 -13.04
N LEU A 195 0.31 -10.36 -13.60
CA LEU A 195 0.23 -9.53 -14.80
C LEU A 195 0.84 -8.14 -14.57
N PHE A 196 0.64 -7.55 -13.40
CA PHE A 196 1.31 -6.30 -13.05
C PHE A 196 2.83 -6.44 -13.08
N THR A 197 3.40 -7.52 -12.52
CA THR A 197 4.86 -7.70 -12.55
C THR A 197 5.39 -7.92 -13.95
N LEU A 198 4.57 -8.51 -14.83
CA LEU A 198 4.86 -8.69 -16.25
C LEU A 198 4.87 -7.36 -17.01
N GLU A 199 3.87 -6.53 -16.78
CA GLU A 199 3.64 -5.29 -17.54
C GLU A 199 4.55 -4.15 -17.08
N GLU A 200 4.69 -3.96 -15.77
CA GLU A 200 5.29 -2.74 -15.20
C GLU A 200 6.72 -2.95 -14.66
N MET A 201 7.08 -4.17 -14.27
CA MET A 201 8.27 -4.39 -13.43
C MET A 201 9.39 -5.18 -14.12
N SER A 202 9.08 -5.97 -15.15
CA SER A 202 10.04 -6.92 -15.73
C SER A 202 10.43 -6.56 -17.17
N SER A 203 11.72 -6.30 -17.39
CA SER A 203 12.28 -6.17 -18.74
C SER A 203 12.55 -7.53 -19.42
N PHE A 204 12.75 -8.59 -18.63
CA PHE A 204 13.05 -9.93 -19.11
C PHE A 204 12.16 -10.95 -18.39
N TRP A 205 11.61 -11.92 -19.11
CA TRP A 205 10.64 -12.85 -18.53
C TRP A 205 11.00 -14.31 -18.82
N ASP A 206 11.03 -15.11 -17.76
CA ASP A 206 11.13 -16.57 -17.83
C ASP A 206 9.80 -17.18 -17.34
N ILE A 207 9.25 -18.13 -18.11
CA ILE A 207 8.02 -18.86 -17.77
C ILE A 207 8.16 -19.55 -16.41
N ARG A 208 9.35 -20.06 -16.06
CA ARG A 208 9.56 -20.69 -14.75
C ARG A 208 9.44 -19.68 -13.62
N LEU A 209 9.98 -18.48 -13.80
CA LEU A 209 9.84 -17.39 -12.85
C LEU A 209 8.37 -16.94 -12.74
N ALA A 210 7.62 -16.93 -13.85
CA ALA A 210 6.20 -16.61 -13.87
C ALA A 210 5.40 -17.49 -12.89
N TRP A 211 5.60 -18.81 -12.96
CA TRP A 211 4.92 -19.76 -12.09
C TRP A 211 5.30 -19.58 -10.61
N GLN A 212 6.55 -19.20 -10.35
CA GLN A 212 7.02 -18.92 -8.98
C GLN A 212 6.42 -17.62 -8.43
N ILE A 213 6.35 -16.56 -9.25
CA ILE A 213 5.69 -15.30 -8.88
C ILE A 213 4.20 -15.54 -8.66
N PHE A 214 3.55 -16.32 -9.53
CA PHE A 214 2.15 -16.69 -9.38
C PHE A 214 1.90 -17.41 -8.05
N PHE A 215 2.75 -18.39 -7.71
CA PHE A 215 2.68 -19.08 -6.42
C PHE A 215 2.90 -18.14 -5.22
N CYS A 216 3.86 -17.21 -5.31
CA CYS A 216 4.07 -16.18 -4.29
C CYS A 216 2.81 -15.31 -4.10
N CYS A 217 2.19 -14.87 -5.20
CA CYS A 217 0.96 -14.08 -5.19
C CYS A 217 -0.22 -14.86 -4.60
N LEU A 218 -0.36 -16.14 -4.95
CA LEU A 218 -1.38 -17.04 -4.41
C LEU A 218 -1.23 -17.21 -2.90
N MET A 219 0.01 -17.38 -2.42
CA MET A 219 0.27 -17.47 -0.98
C MET A 219 -0.04 -16.17 -0.24
N ALA A 220 0.23 -15.02 -0.86
CA ALA A 220 -0.12 -13.73 -0.28
C ALA A 220 -1.64 -13.54 -0.16
N THR A 221 -2.39 -13.81 -1.22
CA THR A 221 -3.86 -13.73 -1.19
C THR A 221 -4.46 -14.71 -0.20
N PHE A 222 -4.00 -15.96 -0.24
CA PHE A 222 -4.46 -16.99 0.70
C PHE A 222 -4.24 -16.59 2.15
N THR A 223 -3.04 -16.08 2.47
CA THR A 223 -2.71 -15.66 3.85
C THR A 223 -3.55 -14.47 4.29
N THR A 224 -3.70 -13.46 3.43
CA THR A 224 -4.56 -12.30 3.73
C THR A 224 -6.00 -12.71 3.96
N ASP A 225 -6.55 -13.59 3.12
CA ASP A 225 -7.94 -14.05 3.23
C ASP A 225 -8.16 -14.90 4.48
N LEU A 226 -7.25 -15.84 4.74
CA LEU A 226 -7.28 -16.70 5.92
C LEU A 226 -7.28 -15.88 7.23
N LEU A 227 -6.37 -14.90 7.34
CA LEU A 227 -6.28 -14.03 8.51
C LEU A 227 -7.51 -13.11 8.62
N SER A 228 -7.98 -12.57 7.49
CA SER A 228 -9.15 -11.69 7.45
C SER A 228 -10.47 -12.39 7.80
N SER A 229 -10.54 -13.70 7.59
CA SER A 229 -11.68 -14.53 7.94
C SER A 229 -11.75 -14.77 9.46
N SER A 230 -10.59 -15.07 10.04
CA SER A 230 -10.41 -15.36 11.47
C SER A 230 -10.52 -14.12 12.36
N LEU A 231 -9.92 -13.00 11.92
CA LEU A 231 -9.70 -11.80 12.72
C LEU A 231 -10.37 -10.59 12.09
N HIS A 232 -11.19 -9.90 12.88
CA HIS A 232 -11.72 -8.58 12.54
C HIS A 232 -11.60 -7.65 13.75
N GLY A 233 -10.91 -6.51 13.60
CA GLY A 233 -10.67 -5.62 14.74
C GLY A 233 -9.65 -6.17 15.74
N PHE A 234 -8.77 -7.09 15.33
CA PHE A 234 -7.95 -7.94 16.22
C PHE A 234 -8.77 -8.85 17.17
N VAL A 235 -10.08 -8.97 16.95
CA VAL A 235 -10.96 -9.87 17.70
C VAL A 235 -11.18 -11.15 16.88
N TYR A 236 -10.95 -12.29 17.51
CA TYR A 236 -11.21 -13.60 16.92
C TYR A 236 -12.71 -13.88 16.85
N ARG A 237 -13.25 -14.12 15.65
CA ARG A 237 -14.68 -14.37 15.44
C ARG A 237 -15.05 -15.86 15.30
N GLY A 238 -14.10 -16.79 15.45
CA GLY A 238 -14.39 -18.23 15.41
C GLY A 238 -14.48 -18.86 14.03
N HIS A 239 -14.36 -18.09 12.95
CA HIS A 239 -14.44 -18.57 11.57
C HIS A 239 -13.03 -18.70 10.94
N PHE A 240 -12.13 -19.47 11.55
CA PHE A 240 -10.83 -19.71 10.92
C PHE A 240 -11.00 -20.60 9.67
N GLY A 241 -10.56 -20.13 8.51
CA GLY A 241 -10.64 -20.88 7.25
C GLY A 241 -11.97 -20.80 6.51
N PHE A 242 -12.86 -19.88 6.90
CA PHE A 242 -14.09 -19.63 6.14
C PHE A 242 -13.88 -18.56 5.06
N PHE A 243 -13.68 -18.99 3.81
CA PHE A 243 -13.45 -18.08 2.68
C PHE A 243 -14.78 -17.47 2.22
N GLU A 244 -15.22 -16.44 2.93
CA GLU A 244 -16.44 -15.71 2.63
C GLU A 244 -16.18 -14.78 1.43
N ALA A 245 -16.82 -15.05 0.30
CA ALA A 245 -16.64 -14.27 -0.92
C ALA A 245 -16.94 -12.77 -0.69
N GLU A 246 -17.89 -12.43 0.17
CA GLU A 246 -18.41 -11.06 0.30
C GLU A 246 -17.53 -10.09 1.11
N ARG A 247 -16.50 -10.56 1.83
CA ARG A 247 -15.72 -9.68 2.70
C ARG A 247 -14.67 -8.89 1.91
N ARG A 248 -14.77 -7.55 1.91
CA ARG A 248 -13.76 -6.62 1.36
C ARG A 248 -13.45 -6.82 -0.14
N ILE A 249 -14.46 -7.07 -0.97
CA ILE A 249 -14.32 -6.94 -2.43
C ILE A 249 -14.52 -5.46 -2.81
N LEU A 250 -13.53 -4.86 -3.49
CA LEU A 250 -13.62 -3.49 -4.00
C LEU A 250 -14.75 -3.33 -5.05
N PHE A 251 -14.99 -4.38 -5.83
CA PHE A 251 -15.95 -4.42 -6.94
C PHE A 251 -16.94 -5.59 -6.78
N TRP A 252 -18.12 -5.33 -6.21
CA TRP A 252 -19.20 -6.31 -6.13
C TRP A 252 -20.32 -5.96 -7.12
N VAL A 253 -20.58 -6.85 -8.08
CA VAL A 253 -21.63 -6.66 -9.09
C VAL A 253 -22.77 -7.63 -8.80
N LYS A 254 -23.94 -7.10 -8.36
CA LYS A 254 -25.14 -7.91 -8.05
C LYS A 254 -25.99 -8.22 -9.28
N ASN A 255 -26.06 -7.29 -10.22
CA ASN A 255 -26.91 -7.39 -11.38
C ASN A 255 -26.03 -7.48 -12.61
N LEU A 256 -26.04 -8.63 -13.28
CA LEU A 256 -25.44 -8.76 -14.60
C LEU A 256 -26.39 -8.09 -15.59
N LEU A 257 -25.89 -7.12 -16.37
CA LEU A 257 -26.61 -6.59 -17.52
C LEU A 257 -26.21 -7.39 -18.76
N ASP A 258 -27.21 -7.82 -19.53
CA ASP A 258 -26.98 -8.39 -20.85
C ASP A 258 -26.42 -7.31 -21.78
N MET A 259 -25.20 -7.53 -22.27
CA MET A 259 -24.49 -6.58 -23.12
C MET A 259 -24.83 -6.86 -24.60
N ASN A 260 -25.42 -5.88 -25.28
CA ASN A 260 -25.60 -5.90 -26.72
C ASN A 260 -24.35 -5.32 -27.42
N VAL A 261 -24.09 -5.69 -28.68
CA VAL A 261 -22.96 -5.17 -29.47
C VAL A 261 -23.01 -3.64 -29.58
N LEU A 262 -24.21 -3.06 -29.59
CA LEU A 262 -24.41 -1.60 -29.56
C LEU A 262 -23.84 -0.92 -28.31
N ALA A 263 -23.71 -1.64 -27.19
CA ALA A 263 -23.09 -1.11 -25.96
C ALA A 263 -21.57 -0.92 -26.10
N PHE A 264 -20.91 -1.47 -27.12
CA PHE A 264 -19.49 -1.21 -27.38
C PHE A 264 -19.22 0.23 -27.84
N ILE A 265 -20.18 0.87 -28.51
CA ILE A 265 -20.03 2.26 -28.98
C ILE A 265 -19.84 3.23 -27.79
N PRO A 266 -20.74 3.25 -26.78
CA PRO A 266 -20.54 4.10 -25.61
C PRO A 266 -19.34 3.68 -24.76
N THR A 267 -18.97 2.39 -24.68
CA THR A 267 -17.78 1.98 -23.92
C THR A 267 -16.48 2.42 -24.57
N ILE A 268 -16.38 2.41 -25.91
CA ILE A 268 -15.23 2.98 -26.63
C ILE A 268 -15.15 4.48 -26.37
N LEU A 269 -16.27 5.20 -26.45
CA LEU A 269 -16.31 6.64 -26.19
C LEU A 269 -15.89 6.96 -24.74
N LEU A 270 -16.37 6.19 -23.77
CA LEU A 270 -15.92 6.28 -22.37
C LEU A 270 -14.43 5.97 -22.21
N GLY A 271 -13.90 4.99 -22.95
CA GLY A 271 -12.48 4.67 -22.97
C GLY A 271 -11.62 5.83 -23.50
N VAL A 272 -12.04 6.47 -24.59
CA VAL A 272 -11.37 7.65 -25.15
C VAL A 272 -11.41 8.83 -24.18
N LEU A 273 -12.59 9.12 -23.61
CA LEU A 273 -12.73 10.19 -22.61
C LEU A 273 -11.87 9.92 -21.37
N GLY A 274 -11.86 8.68 -20.87
CA GLY A 274 -11.04 8.25 -19.75
C GLY A 274 -9.54 8.41 -20.03
N GLY A 275 -9.10 8.04 -21.24
CA GLY A 275 -7.71 8.24 -21.68
C GLY A 275 -7.31 9.71 -21.76
N LEU A 276 -8.18 10.58 -22.31
CA LEU A 276 -7.94 12.02 -22.39
C LEU A 276 -7.88 12.67 -21.00
N LEU A 277 -8.82 12.33 -20.11
CA LEU A 277 -8.83 12.82 -18.73
C LEU A 277 -7.62 12.32 -17.94
N GLY A 278 -7.20 11.07 -18.15
CA GLY A 278 -5.99 10.50 -17.56
C GLY A 278 -4.72 11.23 -18.01
N ALA A 279 -4.58 11.49 -19.31
CA ALA A 279 -3.46 12.26 -19.85
C ALA A 279 -3.42 13.70 -19.29
N LEU A 280 -4.57 14.35 -19.18
CA LEU A 280 -4.70 15.67 -18.57
C LEU A 280 -4.31 15.66 -17.09
N PHE A 281 -4.77 14.65 -16.33
CA PHE A 281 -4.41 14.48 -14.93
C PHE A 281 -2.90 14.30 -14.74
N VAL A 282 -2.26 13.45 -15.54
CA VAL A 282 -0.81 13.25 -15.51
C VAL A 282 -0.07 14.53 -15.86
N SER A 283 -0.49 15.25 -16.92
CA SER A 283 0.14 16.52 -17.31
C SER A 283 0.04 17.58 -16.21
N LEU A 284 -1.11 17.69 -15.54
CA LEU A 284 -1.30 18.61 -14.42
C LEU A 284 -0.42 18.22 -13.23
N ASN A 285 -0.35 16.92 -12.90
CA ASN A 285 0.46 16.43 -11.79
C ASN A 285 1.97 16.68 -12.03
N ILE A 286 2.45 16.48 -13.26
CA ILE A 286 3.84 16.83 -13.63
C ILE A 286 4.09 18.32 -13.40
N LYS A 287 3.19 19.21 -13.87
CA LYS A 287 3.35 20.66 -13.71
C LYS A 287 3.33 21.09 -12.24
N ILE A 288 2.43 20.51 -11.43
CA ILE A 288 2.37 20.75 -9.98
C ILE A 288 3.68 20.30 -9.30
N ASN A 289 4.21 19.13 -9.68
CA ASN A 289 5.47 18.65 -9.13
C ASN A 289 6.66 19.51 -9.54
N THR A 290 6.71 20.01 -10.78
CA THR A 290 7.76 20.96 -11.21
C THR A 290 7.68 22.26 -10.40
N LEU A 291 6.47 22.82 -10.22
CA LEU A 291 6.27 24.02 -9.40
C LEU A 291 6.70 23.75 -7.95
N ARG A 292 6.29 22.61 -7.39
CA ARG A 292 6.67 22.17 -6.04
C ARG A 292 8.20 22.14 -5.90
N MET A 293 8.90 21.53 -6.85
CA MET A 293 10.36 21.47 -6.83
C MET A 293 10.99 22.86 -6.87
N GLN A 294 10.46 23.78 -7.67
CA GLN A 294 10.93 25.17 -7.70
C GLN A 294 10.73 25.87 -6.36
N PHE A 295 9.54 25.78 -5.76
CA PHE A 295 9.24 26.40 -4.46
C PHE A 295 10.05 25.81 -3.30
N PHE A 296 10.14 24.49 -3.19
CA PHE A 296 10.84 23.84 -2.07
C PHE A 296 12.37 23.87 -2.20
N ASN A 297 12.92 24.03 -3.40
CA ASN A 297 14.36 24.26 -3.57
C ASN A 297 14.79 25.65 -3.12
N SER A 298 13.88 26.62 -3.04
CA SER A 298 14.15 27.95 -2.50
C SER A 298 14.24 27.98 -0.97
N ILE A 299 13.80 26.93 -0.27
CA ILE A 299 13.85 26.84 1.20
C ILE A 299 15.20 26.23 1.63
N PRO A 300 16.00 26.92 2.45
CA PRO A 300 17.29 26.40 2.91
C PRO A 300 17.08 25.18 3.81
N LYS A 301 17.65 24.03 3.41
CA LYS A 301 17.56 22.77 4.16
C LYS A 301 18.61 22.74 5.27
N LEU A 302 18.36 23.46 6.36
CA LEU A 302 19.31 23.57 7.49
C LEU A 302 19.47 22.25 8.28
N PHE A 303 18.44 21.39 8.30
CA PHE A 303 18.39 20.20 9.16
C PHE A 303 18.38 18.85 8.42
N LEU A 304 18.17 18.87 7.10
CA LEU A 304 18.01 17.66 6.28
C LEU A 304 19.22 17.51 5.36
N ARG A 305 20.35 17.15 5.95
CA ARG A 305 21.52 16.72 5.18
C ARG A 305 21.19 15.35 4.60
N LYS A 306 20.87 15.31 3.31
CA LYS A 306 20.78 14.07 2.54
C LYS A 306 22.16 13.42 2.64
N THR A 307 22.32 12.42 3.50
CA THR A 307 23.56 11.66 3.58
C THR A 307 23.69 10.93 2.25
N SER A 308 24.58 11.46 1.41
CA SER A 308 25.07 10.86 0.16
C SER A 308 25.74 9.51 0.40
#